data_AF-A0A6G1S0U5-F1
#
_entry.id   AF-A0A6G1S0U5-F1
#
_cell.length_a   1.000
_cell.length_b   1.000
_cell.length_c   1.000
_cell.angle_alpha   90.00
_cell.angle_beta   90.00
_cell.angle_gamma   90.00
#
_symmetry.space_group_name_H-M   'P 1'
#
loop_
_entity.id
_entity.type
_entity.pdbx_description
1 polymer ?
#
loop_
_entity_poly.entity_id
_entity_poly.type
_entity_poly.pdbx_seq_one_letter_code
_entity_poly.pdbx_strand_id
1 'polypeptide(L)'
;GTMQGNGQQAAVGKGHEDHLGGIGAADGGLQAAAVPMLPAMEVAEEPEKAPGGKNKDPNTYKVLSLVLCVCILTTILGCIFGLKPSCSKDVKTCKGRCFERTFGSCRCDRDCVKLGNCCLDYQETCIQPAHIWTCNKFRCGEKRRPEYHCSCSDDCVENKDCCVNYNAVCKGEASWVEEECEDITEPQCPKGFTKSPVLLFSLDGFRAEYLQTWGGLLPVISKLQKCGTYTSSMRPVYPSKTFPNHYSIVTGLYPESHGIIDNKMYDPKRNISFTLKSEEKFNPHWYQGQPIWLTAMYQGLKAGTFFWPGSDVAVNGTFPNLYEKYNRYVNSWVLHENVTVATAQTSA
;
A
#
# COMPACT_ATOMS: atom_id res chain seq x y z
N GLY A 1 -37.02 -32.98 -46.46
CA GLY A 1 -37.64 -32.30 -47.60
C GLY A 1 -36.99 -30.94 -47.73
N THR A 2 -36.55 -30.60 -48.94
CA THR A 2 -35.76 -29.39 -49.29
C THR A 2 -36.66 -28.32 -49.94
N MET A 3 -36.08 -27.15 -50.27
CA MET A 3 -36.60 -26.08 -51.16
C MET A 3 -37.47 -25.03 -50.44
N GLN A 4 -37.00 -23.78 -50.27
CA GLN A 4 -36.95 -22.64 -51.23
C GLN A 4 -38.32 -21.91 -51.35
N GLY A 5 -38.41 -20.59 -51.56
CA GLY A 5 -37.40 -19.55 -51.77
C GLY A 5 -38.05 -18.22 -52.23
N ASN A 6 -37.23 -17.20 -52.54
CA ASN A 6 -37.56 -15.84 -53.04
C ASN A 6 -38.17 -14.85 -52.00
N GLY A 7 -37.72 -13.60 -51.84
CA GLY A 7 -36.49 -12.93 -52.33
C GLY A 7 -36.65 -11.92 -53.46
N GLN A 8 -36.46 -10.63 -53.15
CA GLN A 8 -35.96 -9.49 -53.98
C GLN A 8 -35.86 -8.25 -53.05
N GLN A 9 -34.77 -7.47 -52.91
CA GLN A 9 -33.93 -6.71 -53.86
C GLN A 9 -34.68 -5.56 -54.56
N ALA A 10 -34.11 -4.36 -54.81
CA ALA A 10 -32.86 -3.71 -54.38
C ALA A 10 -32.89 -2.21 -54.80
N ALA A 11 -31.95 -1.38 -54.34
CA ALA A 11 -31.58 -0.13 -55.05
C ALA A 11 -30.15 0.35 -54.70
N VAL A 12 -29.27 0.45 -55.71
CA VAL A 12 -27.92 1.05 -55.68
C VAL A 12 -27.66 1.74 -57.03
N GLY A 13 -27.04 2.93 -57.02
CA GLY A 13 -26.42 3.64 -58.17
C GLY A 13 -25.82 4.96 -57.67
N LYS A 14 -24.56 5.37 -57.93
CA LYS A 14 -23.77 5.55 -59.18
C LYS A 14 -24.37 6.61 -60.13
N GLY A 15 -23.64 7.55 -60.75
CA GLY A 15 -22.19 7.94 -60.75
C GLY A 15 -22.05 9.48 -60.79
N HIS A 16 -21.02 10.16 -61.34
CA HIS A 16 -19.89 9.75 -62.21
C HIS A 16 -18.88 10.94 -62.35
N GLU A 17 -17.57 10.67 -62.55
CA GLU A 17 -16.59 11.39 -63.45
C GLU A 17 -16.29 12.93 -63.31
N ASP A 18 -15.12 13.48 -63.70
CA ASP A 18 -13.76 12.96 -63.96
C ASP A 18 -12.70 14.09 -64.04
N HIS A 19 -11.40 13.78 -63.83
CA HIS A 19 -10.27 14.07 -64.77
C HIS A 19 -8.83 14.06 -64.16
N LEU A 20 -7.91 13.35 -64.84
CA LEU A 20 -6.47 13.63 -65.13
C LEU A 20 -5.54 14.13 -63.98
N GLY A 21 -4.38 13.56 -63.63
CA GLY A 21 -3.50 12.49 -64.15
C GLY A 21 -2.03 12.77 -63.67
N GLY A 22 -1.01 11.91 -63.74
CA GLY A 22 -0.88 10.49 -64.12
C GLY A 22 0.60 10.07 -64.35
N ILE A 23 0.94 8.78 -64.14
CA ILE A 23 2.21 8.08 -64.48
C ILE A 23 3.48 8.38 -63.63
N GLY A 24 4.16 7.32 -63.16
CA GLY A 24 5.61 7.32 -62.80
C GLY A 24 5.95 6.57 -61.50
N ALA A 25 6.75 5.49 -61.58
CA ALA A 25 7.14 4.66 -60.42
C ALA A 25 8.65 4.39 -60.35
N ALA A 26 9.16 4.15 -59.12
CA ALA A 26 10.54 3.78 -58.74
C ALA A 26 11.65 4.81 -59.11
N ASP A 27 12.64 5.11 -58.27
CA ASP A 27 13.50 4.21 -57.47
C ASP A 27 14.23 4.99 -56.34
N GLY A 28 14.90 4.28 -55.43
CA GLY A 28 15.80 4.83 -54.39
C GLY A 28 15.12 5.20 -53.06
N GLY A 29 15.73 4.95 -51.90
CA GLY A 29 17.00 4.29 -51.61
C GLY A 29 17.35 4.43 -50.13
N LEU A 30 17.47 3.31 -49.41
CA LEU A 30 17.72 3.27 -47.97
C LEU A 30 19.19 3.55 -47.64
N GLN A 31 19.50 4.55 -46.80
CA GLN A 31 20.64 4.45 -45.87
C GLN A 31 20.66 5.52 -44.77
N ALA A 32 21.01 5.08 -43.56
CA ALA A 32 21.53 5.93 -42.50
C ALA A 32 23.06 6.06 -42.65
N ALA A 33 23.61 7.23 -42.37
CA ALA A 33 25.05 7.43 -42.27
C ALA A 33 25.36 8.47 -41.17
N ALA A 34 26.43 8.22 -40.42
CA ALA A 34 27.00 9.12 -39.41
C ALA A 34 28.31 9.75 -39.95
N VAL A 35 29.11 10.38 -39.06
CA VAL A 35 30.52 10.83 -39.29
C VAL A 35 30.61 12.18 -40.08
N PRO A 36 31.63 13.06 -39.90
CA PRO A 36 32.91 12.95 -39.16
C PRO A 36 33.18 13.98 -38.04
N MET A 37 34.33 13.73 -37.39
CA MET A 37 35.05 14.64 -36.48
C MET A 37 35.61 15.90 -37.17
N LEU A 38 35.89 16.93 -36.38
CA LEU A 38 36.66 18.11 -36.81
C LEU A 38 38.15 17.79 -37.04
N PRO A 39 38.82 18.45 -37.99
CA PRO A 39 40.24 18.24 -38.29
C PRO A 39 41.17 18.98 -37.33
N ALA A 40 42.43 18.54 -37.26
CA ALA A 40 43.52 19.30 -36.66
C ALA A 40 43.92 20.49 -37.56
N MET A 41 44.40 21.58 -36.95
CA MET A 41 45.12 22.64 -37.66
C MET A 41 46.61 22.56 -37.35
N GLU A 42 47.42 22.66 -38.40
CA GLU A 42 48.87 22.70 -38.33
C GLU A 42 49.39 24.09 -37.92
N VAL A 43 50.64 24.04 -37.41
CA VAL A 43 51.70 25.04 -37.41
C VAL A 43 51.42 26.35 -38.16
N ALA A 44 51.60 27.47 -37.45
CA ALA A 44 51.89 28.78 -38.04
C ALA A 44 53.32 29.22 -37.65
N GLU A 45 54.00 29.90 -38.58
CA GLU A 45 55.43 30.27 -38.49
C GLU A 45 55.72 31.44 -37.52
N GLU A 46 57.02 31.68 -37.27
CA GLU A 46 57.52 32.80 -36.46
C GLU A 46 57.16 34.19 -37.01
N PRO A 47 57.25 35.21 -36.14
CA PRO A 47 58.03 36.38 -36.57
C PRO A 47 59.02 36.91 -35.52
N GLU A 48 60.27 37.02 -35.98
CA GLU A 48 61.27 38.06 -35.71
C GLU A 48 61.74 38.44 -34.28
N LYS A 49 62.93 39.05 -34.27
CA LYS A 49 63.88 39.11 -33.16
C LYS A 49 63.99 40.50 -32.53
N ALA A 50 63.48 40.62 -31.31
CA ALA A 50 63.98 41.47 -30.19
C ALA A 50 63.99 43.03 -30.40
N PRO A 51 63.92 43.85 -29.32
CA PRO A 51 65.04 43.96 -28.39
C PRO A 51 64.70 44.18 -26.89
N GLY A 52 65.65 43.79 -26.02
CA GLY A 52 66.01 44.60 -24.83
C GLY A 52 65.10 44.57 -23.60
N GLY A 53 65.05 43.45 -22.86
CA GLY A 53 64.48 43.38 -21.51
C GLY A 53 65.49 42.82 -20.50
N LYS A 54 65.91 43.62 -19.51
CA LYS A 54 66.96 43.30 -18.52
C LYS A 54 66.81 41.90 -17.89
N ASN A 55 67.89 41.11 -17.88
CA ASN A 55 67.99 39.85 -17.13
C ASN A 55 67.48 40.04 -15.68
N LYS A 56 66.47 39.26 -15.29
CA LYS A 56 66.07 39.03 -13.91
C LYS A 56 66.22 37.53 -13.64
N ASP A 57 66.82 37.19 -12.50
CA ASP A 57 67.30 35.83 -12.27
C ASP A 57 66.21 34.75 -12.36
N PRO A 58 66.53 33.58 -12.95
CA PRO A 58 65.57 32.49 -13.14
C PRO A 58 65.12 31.81 -11.82
N ASN A 59 65.66 32.23 -10.67
CA ASN A 59 65.18 31.81 -9.37
C ASN A 59 64.01 32.67 -8.86
N THR A 60 63.98 33.96 -9.24
CA THR A 60 63.03 34.95 -8.70
C THR A 60 61.59 34.67 -9.16
N TYR A 61 61.40 34.24 -10.42
CA TYR A 61 60.07 33.85 -10.91
C TYR A 61 59.56 32.56 -10.26
N LYS A 62 60.45 31.59 -9.97
CA LYS A 62 60.11 30.35 -9.29
C LYS A 62 59.65 30.62 -7.86
N VAL A 63 60.39 31.45 -7.12
CA VAL A 63 60.02 31.88 -5.77
C VAL A 63 58.69 32.64 -5.79
N LEU A 64 58.51 33.61 -6.69
CA LEU A 64 57.25 34.36 -6.82
C LEU A 64 56.06 33.44 -7.15
N SER A 65 56.22 32.50 -8.09
CA SER A 65 55.17 31.54 -8.46
C SER A 65 54.81 30.60 -7.31
N LEU A 66 55.81 30.12 -6.56
CA LEU A 66 55.60 29.20 -5.44
C LEU A 66 54.92 29.92 -4.26
N VAL A 67 55.31 31.16 -3.97
CA VAL A 67 54.61 32.03 -3.00
C VAL A 67 53.16 32.29 -3.42
N LEU A 68 52.90 32.57 -4.70
CA LEU A 68 51.54 32.75 -5.22
C LEU A 68 50.68 31.48 -5.05
N CYS A 69 51.23 30.31 -5.39
CA CYS A 69 50.55 29.03 -5.18
C CYS A 69 50.25 28.76 -3.70
N VAL A 70 51.19 29.05 -2.79
CA VAL A 70 50.96 28.89 -1.34
C VAL A 70 49.88 29.86 -0.85
N CYS A 71 49.90 31.12 -1.26
CA CYS A 71 48.85 32.08 -0.92
C CYS A 71 47.46 31.67 -1.45
N ILE A 72 47.38 31.16 -2.68
CA ILE A 72 46.12 30.65 -3.26
C ILE A 72 45.64 29.41 -2.50
N LEU A 73 46.53 28.47 -2.15
CA LEU A 73 46.17 27.29 -1.37
C LEU A 73 45.71 27.66 0.05
N THR A 74 46.39 28.59 0.74
CA THR A 74 45.98 29.00 2.10
C THR A 74 44.69 29.80 2.12
N THR A 75 44.40 30.59 1.09
CA THR A 75 43.10 31.26 0.92
C THR A 75 41.98 30.27 0.56
N ILE A 76 42.24 29.27 -0.29
CA ILE A 76 41.27 28.20 -0.58
C ILE A 76 40.98 27.37 0.67
N LEU A 77 42.00 26.91 1.41
CA LEU A 77 41.80 26.23 2.70
C LEU A 77 41.09 27.15 3.71
N GLY A 78 41.48 28.43 3.77
CA GLY A 78 40.83 29.44 4.62
C GLY A 78 39.34 29.61 4.30
N CYS A 79 38.95 29.58 3.03
CA CYS A 79 37.55 29.58 2.63
C CYS A 79 36.85 28.26 2.97
N ILE A 80 37.45 27.10 2.71
CA ILE A 80 36.84 25.78 2.97
C ILE A 80 36.64 25.53 4.48
N PHE A 81 37.60 25.92 5.33
CA PHE A 81 37.54 25.71 6.78
C PHE A 81 36.92 26.91 7.54
N GLY A 82 37.04 28.12 7.00
CA GLY A 82 36.50 29.36 7.58
C GLY A 82 35.02 29.58 7.25
N LEU A 83 34.55 29.17 6.07
CA LEU A 83 33.13 29.02 5.78
C LEU A 83 32.61 27.71 6.36
N LYS A 84 32.69 27.55 7.69
CA LYS A 84 31.71 26.72 8.38
C LYS A 84 30.35 27.34 8.09
N PRO A 85 29.43 26.66 7.38
CA PRO A 85 28.06 27.11 7.34
C PRO A 85 27.59 27.04 8.79
N SER A 86 27.24 28.19 9.38
CA SER A 86 26.57 28.23 10.68
C SER A 86 25.11 27.80 10.47
N CYS A 87 24.92 26.56 10.05
CA CYS A 87 23.66 25.85 10.17
C CYS A 87 23.42 25.71 11.67
N SER A 88 22.68 26.66 12.26
CA SER A 88 22.18 26.48 13.61
C SER A 88 21.48 25.12 13.66
N LYS A 89 21.86 24.30 14.64
CA LYS A 89 21.30 22.95 14.82
C LYS A 89 19.88 22.95 15.39
N ASP A 90 19.23 24.10 15.45
CA ASP A 90 17.78 24.22 15.59
C ASP A 90 17.11 23.69 14.31
N VAL A 91 17.04 22.37 14.18
CA VAL A 91 16.19 21.70 13.20
C VAL A 91 14.76 22.08 13.56
N LYS A 92 14.21 23.09 12.88
CA LYS A 92 12.88 23.65 13.13
C LYS A 92 11.80 22.63 12.73
N THR A 93 11.58 21.64 13.60
CA THR A 93 10.59 20.56 13.50
C THR A 93 9.19 21.07 13.88
N CYS A 94 8.14 20.48 13.33
CA CYS A 94 6.76 20.69 13.80
C CYS A 94 6.36 19.85 15.02
N LYS A 95 7.22 18.94 15.49
CA LYS A 95 6.96 18.10 16.66
C LYS A 95 6.59 18.96 17.88
N GLY A 96 5.49 18.59 18.53
CA GLY A 96 4.94 19.31 19.69
C GLY A 96 4.17 20.62 19.40
N ARG A 97 4.31 21.21 18.20
CA ARG A 97 3.74 22.53 17.85
C ARG A 97 2.88 22.54 16.58
N CYS A 98 2.33 21.39 16.18
CA CYS A 98 1.36 21.32 15.08
C CYS A 98 0.18 22.26 15.31
N PHE A 99 -0.18 23.01 14.27
CA PHE A 99 -1.24 24.03 14.25
C PHE A 99 -1.05 25.23 15.18
N GLU A 100 0.12 25.37 15.81
CA GLU A 100 0.47 26.53 16.63
C GLU A 100 1.21 27.57 15.78
N ARG A 101 0.89 28.86 15.97
CA ARG A 101 1.54 29.96 15.24
C ARG A 101 2.83 30.37 15.93
N THR A 102 3.95 30.26 15.21
CA THR A 102 5.29 30.65 15.67
C THR A 102 5.88 31.76 14.81
N PHE A 103 6.56 32.71 15.45
CA PHE A 103 7.30 33.79 14.78
C PHE A 103 8.81 33.42 14.69
N GLY A 104 9.51 33.87 13.65
CA GLY A 104 10.96 33.64 13.47
C GLY A 104 11.39 32.23 13.02
N SER A 105 10.44 31.33 12.71
CA SER A 105 10.70 29.95 12.28
C SER A 105 9.77 29.54 11.13
N CYS A 106 10.04 28.39 10.51
CA CYS A 106 9.08 27.77 9.60
C CYS A 106 7.77 27.46 10.35
N ARG A 107 6.65 27.53 9.63
CA ARG A 107 5.31 27.43 10.22
C ARG A 107 4.81 25.98 10.24
N CYS A 108 3.92 25.71 11.18
CA CYS A 108 3.31 24.38 11.40
C CYS A 108 1.78 24.45 11.42
N ASP A 109 1.21 25.55 10.96
CA ASP A 109 -0.22 25.79 10.87
C ASP A 109 -0.71 25.77 9.41
N ARG A 110 -2.04 25.66 9.23
CA ARG A 110 -2.66 25.41 7.93
C ARG A 110 -2.37 26.49 6.87
N ASP A 111 -1.99 27.71 7.26
CA ASP A 111 -1.63 28.76 6.31
C ASP A 111 -0.25 28.54 5.68
N CYS A 112 0.64 27.73 6.30
CA CYS A 112 2.02 27.57 5.85
C CYS A 112 2.12 27.04 4.41
N VAL A 113 1.14 26.22 3.98
CA VAL A 113 1.07 25.64 2.64
C VAL A 113 0.81 26.73 1.60
N LYS A 114 -0.07 27.69 1.90
CA LYS A 114 -0.36 28.84 1.04
C LYS A 114 0.81 29.83 0.98
N LEU A 115 1.59 29.90 2.06
CA LEU A 115 2.72 30.82 2.21
C LEU A 115 4.07 30.22 1.79
N GLY A 116 4.11 28.94 1.38
CA GLY A 116 5.34 28.24 0.99
C GLY A 116 6.40 28.12 2.10
N ASN A 117 6.02 28.25 3.38
CA ASN A 117 6.94 28.37 4.51
C ASN A 117 6.70 27.35 5.64
N CYS A 118 6.09 26.20 5.30
CA CYS A 118 5.99 25.06 6.21
C CYS A 118 7.37 24.54 6.62
N CYS A 119 7.45 23.92 7.80
CA CYS A 119 8.59 23.06 8.11
C CYS A 119 8.57 21.79 7.26
N LEU A 120 9.75 21.22 7.02
CA LEU A 120 9.93 20.06 6.14
C LEU A 120 9.11 18.83 6.58
N ASP A 121 8.92 18.68 7.89
CA ASP A 121 8.21 17.58 8.54
C ASP A 121 6.71 17.86 8.79
N TYR A 122 6.17 19.01 8.38
CA TYR A 122 4.79 19.43 8.65
C TYR A 122 3.75 18.40 8.18
N GLN A 123 3.92 17.82 6.98
CA GLN A 123 2.97 16.83 6.46
C GLN A 123 2.99 15.54 7.30
N GLU A 124 4.18 15.00 7.57
CA GLU A 124 4.38 13.73 8.29
C GLU A 124 4.02 13.84 9.79
N THR A 125 4.19 15.03 10.38
CA THR A 125 4.01 15.26 11.82
C THR A 125 2.61 15.77 12.17
N CYS A 126 1.95 16.52 11.28
CA CYS A 126 0.69 17.22 11.59
C CYS A 126 -0.51 16.78 10.75
N ILE A 127 -0.31 16.31 9.51
CA ILE A 127 -1.42 16.00 8.58
C ILE A 127 -1.62 14.50 8.42
N GLN A 128 -0.56 13.76 8.07
CA GLN A 128 -0.64 12.31 7.89
C GLN A 128 -1.18 11.54 9.12
N PRO A 129 -0.88 11.89 10.39
CA PRO A 129 -1.41 11.18 11.56
C PRO A 129 -2.95 11.09 11.65
N ALA A 130 -3.68 12.03 11.03
CA ALA A 130 -5.14 12.00 10.94
C ALA A 130 -5.68 11.04 9.86
N HIS A 131 -4.79 10.34 9.14
CA HIS A 131 -5.11 9.45 8.01
C HIS A 131 -4.35 8.11 8.04
N ILE A 132 -3.46 7.91 9.00
CA ILE A 132 -2.63 6.69 9.12
C ILE A 132 -2.83 6.00 10.46
N TRP A 133 -2.27 4.79 10.53
CA TRP A 133 -2.53 3.77 11.54
C TRP A 133 -1.31 3.33 12.33
N THR A 134 -0.20 4.00 12.05
CA THR A 134 1.12 3.57 12.42
C THR A 134 1.85 4.73 13.07
N CYS A 135 2.63 4.39 14.08
CA CYS A 135 3.73 5.23 14.49
C CYS A 135 4.85 5.17 13.44
N ASN A 136 5.56 6.28 13.36
CA ASN A 136 6.81 6.44 12.64
C ASN A 136 7.76 7.25 13.55
N LYS A 137 9.01 7.45 13.14
CA LYS A 137 10.02 8.15 13.95
C LYS A 137 9.66 9.60 14.32
N PHE A 138 8.79 10.25 13.56
CA PHE A 138 8.31 11.62 13.83
C PHE A 138 7.19 11.66 14.88
N ARG A 139 6.35 10.61 14.91
CA ARG A 139 5.19 10.49 15.81
C ARG A 139 5.50 10.01 17.24
N CYS A 140 6.62 9.31 17.48
CA CYS A 140 6.94 8.82 18.82
C CYS A 140 7.11 9.97 19.83
N GLY A 141 6.30 10.00 20.90
CA GLY A 141 6.26 11.14 21.83
C GLY A 141 5.61 12.39 21.20
N GLU A 142 4.60 12.21 20.35
CA GLU A 142 3.80 13.32 19.83
C GLU A 142 2.86 13.91 20.90
N LYS A 143 2.47 15.17 20.68
CA LYS A 143 1.42 15.82 21.46
C LYS A 143 0.06 15.27 21.00
N ARG A 144 -0.68 14.66 21.92
CA ARG A 144 -1.99 14.01 21.70
C ARG A 144 -2.98 14.95 20.98
N ARG A 145 -3.74 14.40 20.02
CA ARG A 145 -4.70 15.14 19.18
C ARG A 145 -5.98 14.33 18.98
N PRO A 146 -7.19 14.93 19.12
CA PRO A 146 -8.45 14.23 18.93
C PRO A 146 -8.76 13.91 17.46
N GLU A 147 -8.09 14.58 16.51
CA GLU A 147 -8.22 14.26 15.08
C GLU A 147 -7.39 13.05 14.66
N TYR A 148 -6.50 12.56 15.53
CA TYR A 148 -5.63 11.44 15.21
C TYR A 148 -6.36 10.13 15.46
N HIS A 149 -6.08 9.20 14.56
CA HIS A 149 -6.68 7.90 14.51
C HIS A 149 -6.26 7.06 15.74
N CYS A 150 -4.98 6.74 15.84
CA CYS A 150 -4.38 6.10 17.02
C CYS A 150 -3.25 6.99 17.52
N SER A 151 -2.87 6.90 18.79
CA SER A 151 -1.83 7.75 19.36
C SER A 151 -0.44 7.12 19.36
N CYS A 152 0.58 7.97 19.30
CA CYS A 152 1.99 7.63 19.53
C CYS A 152 2.62 8.44 20.67
N SER A 153 1.79 9.10 21.49
CA SER A 153 2.16 9.79 22.72
C SER A 153 2.61 8.80 23.81
N ASP A 154 3.32 9.31 24.84
CA ASP A 154 3.78 8.47 25.94
C ASP A 154 2.65 7.95 26.86
N ASP A 155 1.48 8.59 26.82
CA ASP A 155 0.27 8.21 27.56
C ASP A 155 -0.64 7.22 26.80
N CYS A 156 -0.29 6.78 25.58
CA CYS A 156 -1.20 5.96 24.77
C CYS A 156 -1.48 4.58 25.39
N VAL A 157 -0.55 4.05 26.18
CA VAL A 157 -0.67 2.73 26.82
C VAL A 157 -1.70 2.78 27.95
N GLU A 158 -1.70 3.85 28.73
CA GLU A 158 -2.67 4.09 29.81
C GLU A 158 -4.08 4.34 29.24
N ASN A 159 -4.16 5.12 28.16
CA ASN A 159 -5.41 5.41 27.44
C ASN A 159 -5.90 4.25 26.54
N LYS A 160 -5.09 3.20 26.35
CA LYS A 160 -5.35 2.02 25.50
C LYS A 160 -5.65 2.35 24.03
N ASP A 161 -4.99 3.37 23.48
CA ASP A 161 -5.22 3.87 22.11
C ASP A 161 -3.94 3.96 21.26
N CYS A 162 -2.87 3.29 21.68
CA CYS A 162 -1.63 3.22 20.90
C CYS A 162 -1.88 2.66 19.48
N CYS A 163 -1.17 3.19 18.49
CA CYS A 163 -1.09 2.54 17.19
C CYS A 163 -0.46 1.14 17.28
N VAL A 164 -0.88 0.22 16.40
CA VAL A 164 -0.52 -1.22 16.43
C VAL A 164 0.98 -1.48 16.52
N ASN A 165 1.80 -0.64 15.89
CA ASN A 165 3.26 -0.76 15.86
C ASN A 165 3.99 0.19 16.85
N TYR A 166 3.30 0.75 17.85
CA TYR A 166 3.89 1.69 18.82
C TYR A 166 5.10 1.12 19.55
N ASN A 167 5.00 -0.08 20.12
CA ASN A 167 6.10 -0.72 20.83
C ASN A 167 7.33 -0.91 19.93
N ALA A 168 7.14 -1.50 18.75
CA ALA A 168 8.22 -1.75 17.81
C ALA A 168 8.92 -0.45 17.34
N VAL A 169 8.14 0.59 17.03
CA VAL A 169 8.70 1.84 16.47
C VAL A 169 9.19 2.82 17.53
N CYS A 170 8.55 2.88 18.69
CA CYS A 170 8.78 3.91 19.72
C CYS A 170 9.41 3.38 21.02
N LYS A 171 9.34 2.08 21.32
CA LYS A 171 10.05 1.45 22.45
C LYS A 171 11.24 0.61 22.02
N GLY A 172 11.35 0.26 20.73
CA GLY A 172 12.46 -0.53 20.19
C GLY A 172 12.33 -2.03 20.47
N GLU A 173 11.11 -2.50 20.75
CA GLU A 173 10.79 -3.93 20.80
C GLU A 173 10.84 -4.54 19.39
N ALA A 174 11.02 -5.86 19.29
CA ALA A 174 10.84 -6.53 17.99
C ALA A 174 9.36 -6.50 17.59
N SER A 175 9.07 -6.38 16.30
CA SER A 175 7.73 -6.67 15.80
C SER A 175 7.53 -8.17 15.62
N TRP A 176 6.29 -8.65 15.65
CA TRP A 176 5.97 -10.08 15.50
C TRP A 176 6.61 -10.75 14.27
N VAL A 177 6.87 -10.00 13.19
CA VAL A 177 7.49 -10.55 11.97
C VAL A 177 9.02 -10.67 12.07
N GLU A 178 9.65 -9.96 13.01
CA GLU A 178 11.10 -9.94 13.27
C GLU A 178 11.54 -10.92 14.37
N GLU A 179 10.62 -11.31 15.26
CA GLU A 179 10.84 -12.40 16.23
C GLU A 179 11.13 -13.73 15.51
N GLU A 180 11.73 -14.70 16.20
CA GLU A 180 11.92 -16.05 15.64
C GLU A 180 10.62 -16.88 15.66
N CYS A 181 10.70 -18.13 15.17
CA CYS A 181 9.62 -19.11 15.38
C CYS A 181 9.76 -19.76 16.76
N GLU A 182 8.64 -19.94 17.47
CA GLU A 182 8.58 -20.60 18.77
C GLU A 182 7.56 -21.75 18.75
N ASP A 183 7.87 -22.86 19.41
CA ASP A 183 6.96 -24.00 19.56
C ASP A 183 5.96 -23.75 20.70
N ILE A 184 4.75 -23.31 20.36
CA ILE A 184 3.68 -23.03 21.33
C ILE A 184 3.02 -24.35 21.77
N THR A 185 3.65 -25.04 22.72
CA THR A 185 3.13 -26.28 23.33
C THR A 185 2.05 -26.01 24.38
N GLU A 186 2.19 -24.93 25.16
CA GLU A 186 1.21 -24.46 26.14
C GLU A 186 0.74 -23.04 25.79
N PRO A 187 -0.58 -22.79 25.65
CA PRO A 187 -1.09 -21.50 25.18
C PRO A 187 -0.98 -20.40 26.26
N GLN A 188 -0.25 -19.34 25.94
CA GLN A 188 -0.07 -18.17 26.80
C GLN A 188 -1.30 -17.23 26.76
N CYS A 189 -2.40 -17.67 27.36
CA CYS A 189 -3.67 -16.94 27.38
C CYS A 189 -3.79 -15.98 28.59
N PRO A 190 -4.26 -14.73 28.40
CA PRO A 190 -4.52 -13.81 29.50
C PRO A 190 -5.77 -14.21 30.31
N LYS A 191 -5.88 -13.71 31.54
CA LYS A 191 -7.03 -13.98 32.44
C LYS A 191 -8.35 -13.69 31.72
N GLY A 192 -9.27 -14.66 31.77
CA GLY A 192 -10.54 -14.66 31.03
C GLY A 192 -10.57 -15.70 29.90
N PHE A 193 -9.45 -15.92 29.22
CA PHE A 193 -9.34 -16.90 28.13
C PHE A 193 -8.97 -18.29 28.68
N THR A 194 -9.97 -19.05 29.11
CA THR A 194 -9.81 -20.46 29.54
C THR A 194 -9.63 -21.44 28.36
N LYS A 195 -9.94 -20.98 27.14
CA LYS A 195 -9.68 -21.67 25.87
C LYS A 195 -9.13 -20.65 24.88
N SER A 196 -8.21 -21.07 24.02
CA SER A 196 -7.69 -20.24 22.94
C SER A 196 -8.81 -19.89 21.95
N PRO A 197 -8.98 -18.62 21.56
CA PRO A 197 -9.96 -18.23 20.55
C PRO A 197 -9.52 -18.68 19.15
N VAL A 198 -10.47 -18.90 18.25
CA VAL A 198 -10.22 -19.22 16.84
C VAL A 198 -10.55 -18.02 15.97
N LEU A 199 -9.55 -17.51 15.25
CA LEU A 199 -9.72 -16.45 14.25
C LEU A 199 -9.67 -17.07 12.84
N LEU A 200 -10.76 -16.96 12.10
CA LEU A 200 -10.83 -17.35 10.69
C LEU A 200 -10.65 -16.13 9.79
N PHE A 201 -9.45 -15.95 9.24
CA PHE A 201 -9.11 -14.82 8.37
C PHE A 201 -9.17 -15.26 6.90
N SER A 202 -9.96 -14.57 6.07
CA SER A 202 -10.03 -14.82 4.63
C SER A 202 -9.40 -13.69 3.81
N LEU A 203 -8.64 -14.05 2.78
CA LEU A 203 -8.16 -13.15 1.73
C LEU A 203 -8.81 -13.58 0.41
N ASP A 204 -9.90 -12.93 0.01
CA ASP A 204 -10.68 -13.35 -1.17
C ASP A 204 -9.82 -13.27 -2.44
N GLY A 205 -9.89 -14.30 -3.28
CA GLY A 205 -9.05 -14.44 -4.47
C GLY A 205 -7.57 -14.74 -4.23
N PHE A 206 -7.10 -14.96 -3.00
CA PHE A 206 -5.70 -15.31 -2.72
C PHE A 206 -5.36 -16.73 -3.22
N ARG A 207 -4.90 -16.81 -4.47
CA ARG A 207 -4.50 -18.06 -5.13
C ARG A 207 -3.26 -18.64 -4.43
N ALA A 208 -3.23 -19.96 -4.20
CA ALA A 208 -2.11 -20.63 -3.53
C ALA A 208 -0.73 -20.38 -4.19
N GLU A 209 -0.70 -20.26 -5.52
CA GLU A 209 0.50 -19.92 -6.29
C GLU A 209 1.08 -18.54 -5.96
N TYR A 210 0.29 -17.59 -5.44
CA TYR A 210 0.80 -16.29 -5.02
C TYR A 210 1.83 -16.40 -3.89
N LEU A 211 1.63 -17.31 -2.92
CA LEU A 211 2.60 -17.53 -1.86
C LEU A 211 3.84 -18.29 -2.36
N GLN A 212 3.65 -19.20 -3.32
CA GLN A 212 4.73 -19.99 -3.93
C GLN A 212 5.68 -19.10 -4.76
N THR A 213 5.14 -18.15 -5.52
CA THR A 213 5.91 -17.24 -6.39
C THR A 213 6.36 -15.97 -5.69
N TRP A 214 5.51 -15.36 -4.84
CA TRP A 214 5.73 -14.04 -4.25
C TRP A 214 5.95 -14.05 -2.73
N GLY A 215 6.15 -15.21 -2.10
CA GLY A 215 6.37 -15.31 -0.64
C GLY A 215 7.51 -14.45 -0.10
N GLY A 216 8.56 -14.22 -0.90
CA GLY A 216 9.66 -13.30 -0.56
C GLY A 216 9.24 -11.82 -0.42
N LEU A 217 8.07 -11.44 -0.94
CA LEU A 217 7.48 -10.10 -0.81
C LEU A 217 6.39 -10.02 0.28
N LEU A 218 6.05 -11.14 0.91
CA LEU A 218 4.93 -11.28 1.85
C LEU A 218 5.40 -11.76 3.24
N PRO A 219 6.30 -11.04 3.93
CA PRO A 219 7.04 -11.56 5.08
C PRO A 219 6.14 -12.05 6.22
N VAL A 220 5.00 -11.40 6.48
CA VAL A 220 4.03 -11.82 7.50
C VAL A 220 3.39 -13.17 7.18
N ILE A 221 2.91 -13.35 5.93
CA ILE A 221 2.27 -14.60 5.49
C ILE A 221 3.32 -15.72 5.41
N SER A 222 4.53 -15.40 4.95
CA SER A 222 5.66 -16.33 4.92
C SER A 222 6.14 -16.73 6.31
N LYS A 223 6.07 -15.85 7.33
CA LYS A 223 6.30 -16.25 8.73
C LYS A 223 5.21 -17.19 9.25
N LEU A 224 3.93 -16.91 8.96
CA LEU A 224 2.83 -17.84 9.29
C LEU A 224 3.01 -19.22 8.61
N GLN A 225 3.53 -19.25 7.39
CA GLN A 225 3.88 -20.48 6.68
C GLN A 225 5.08 -21.21 7.32
N LYS A 226 6.13 -20.47 7.72
CA LYS A 226 7.38 -21.02 8.30
C LYS A 226 7.17 -21.59 9.70
N CYS A 227 6.45 -20.85 10.56
CA CYS A 227 6.25 -21.21 11.97
C CYS A 227 4.93 -21.97 12.23
N GLY A 228 4.10 -22.18 11.21
CA GLY A 228 2.76 -22.77 11.34
C GLY A 228 2.56 -24.01 10.48
N THR A 229 1.30 -24.45 10.34
CA THR A 229 0.92 -25.56 9.46
C THR A 229 0.48 -25.03 8.09
N TYR A 230 1.07 -25.56 7.02
CA TYR A 230 0.82 -25.13 5.64
C TYR A 230 0.51 -26.30 4.70
N THR A 231 -0.35 -26.06 3.71
CA THR A 231 -0.56 -26.95 2.55
C THR A 231 -0.26 -26.17 1.26
N SER A 232 0.40 -26.82 0.29
CA SER A 232 0.69 -26.23 -1.01
C SER A 232 -0.56 -25.85 -1.80
N SER A 233 -1.71 -26.45 -1.50
CA SER A 233 -3.00 -26.09 -2.07
C SER A 233 -4.15 -26.51 -1.14
N MET A 234 -5.14 -25.63 -0.99
CA MET A 234 -6.45 -25.97 -0.43
C MET A 234 -7.45 -25.98 -1.58
N ARG A 235 -8.07 -27.14 -1.86
CA ARG A 235 -8.98 -27.30 -3.00
C ARG A 235 -10.34 -26.64 -2.71
N PRO A 236 -10.79 -25.68 -3.53
CA PRO A 236 -12.11 -25.06 -3.39
C PRO A 236 -13.24 -26.03 -3.77
N VAL A 237 -14.46 -25.72 -3.35
CA VAL A 237 -15.68 -26.34 -3.91
C VAL A 237 -15.99 -25.75 -5.29
N TYR A 238 -16.74 -26.50 -6.09
CA TYR A 238 -17.28 -26.01 -7.36
C TYR A 238 -18.66 -25.36 -7.14
N PRO A 239 -18.95 -24.20 -7.76
CA PRO A 239 -18.04 -23.36 -8.53
C PRO A 239 -17.06 -22.59 -7.63
N SER A 240 -15.86 -22.28 -8.13
CA SER A 240 -14.83 -21.52 -7.42
C SER A 240 -15.18 -20.02 -7.34
N LYS A 241 -16.20 -19.72 -6.54
CA LYS A 241 -16.80 -18.39 -6.33
C LYS A 241 -16.83 -18.06 -4.85
N THR A 242 -16.78 -16.76 -4.53
CA THR A 242 -16.72 -16.22 -3.17
C THR A 242 -17.79 -16.82 -2.25
N PHE A 243 -19.09 -16.63 -2.55
CA PHE A 243 -20.16 -17.02 -1.63
C PHE A 243 -20.25 -18.53 -1.39
N PRO A 244 -20.25 -19.40 -2.44
CA PRO A 244 -20.22 -20.84 -2.25
C PRO A 244 -19.05 -21.29 -1.36
N ASN A 245 -17.82 -20.86 -1.66
CA ASN A 245 -16.64 -21.33 -0.93
C ASN A 245 -16.59 -20.84 0.52
N HIS A 246 -16.88 -19.57 0.77
CA HIS A 246 -16.90 -19.04 2.14
C HIS A 246 -18.00 -19.69 2.99
N TYR A 247 -19.15 -20.01 2.40
CA TYR A 247 -20.23 -20.68 3.14
C TYR A 247 -19.95 -22.18 3.33
N SER A 248 -19.32 -22.86 2.37
CA SER A 248 -18.79 -24.23 2.55
C SER A 248 -17.78 -24.30 3.69
N ILE A 249 -16.83 -23.36 3.78
CA ILE A 249 -15.80 -23.33 4.84
C ILE A 249 -16.42 -23.34 6.25
N VAL A 250 -17.48 -22.55 6.47
CA VAL A 250 -18.09 -22.41 7.80
C VAL A 250 -19.20 -23.43 8.08
N THR A 251 -19.67 -24.18 7.10
CA THR A 251 -20.71 -25.23 7.28
C THR A 251 -20.19 -26.66 7.14
N GLY A 252 -19.05 -26.86 6.49
CA GLY A 252 -18.54 -28.18 6.10
C GLY A 252 -19.34 -28.87 4.98
N LEU A 253 -20.30 -28.17 4.37
CA LEU A 253 -21.22 -28.73 3.37
C LEU A 253 -20.81 -28.36 1.94
N TYR A 254 -21.26 -29.17 0.96
CA TYR A 254 -21.18 -28.79 -0.46
C TYR A 254 -22.26 -27.76 -0.83
N PRO A 255 -22.05 -26.96 -1.90
CA PRO A 255 -23.01 -25.95 -2.34
C PRO A 255 -24.43 -26.47 -2.63
N GLU A 256 -24.55 -27.67 -3.17
CA GLU A 256 -25.85 -28.35 -3.40
C GLU A 256 -26.63 -28.62 -2.10
N SER A 257 -25.93 -28.76 -0.96
CA SER A 257 -26.52 -29.03 0.35
C SER A 257 -26.78 -27.76 1.16
N HIS A 258 -25.90 -26.76 1.08
CA HIS A 258 -26.04 -25.51 1.82
C HIS A 258 -26.80 -24.39 1.06
N GLY A 259 -27.30 -24.68 -0.16
CA GLY A 259 -28.18 -23.80 -0.95
C GLY A 259 -27.46 -22.70 -1.75
N ILE A 260 -26.37 -22.15 -1.21
CA ILE A 260 -25.56 -21.11 -1.87
C ILE A 260 -24.68 -21.69 -2.99
N ILE A 261 -25.24 -21.92 -4.18
CA ILE A 261 -24.55 -22.50 -5.36
C ILE A 261 -23.75 -21.51 -6.24
N ASP A 262 -24.10 -20.21 -6.27
CA ASP A 262 -23.29 -19.15 -6.92
C ASP A 262 -23.62 -17.77 -6.30
N ASN A 263 -22.86 -16.74 -6.65
CA ASN A 263 -23.11 -15.33 -6.34
C ASN A 263 -24.40 -14.78 -7.00
N LYS A 264 -25.01 -15.52 -7.93
CA LYS A 264 -26.29 -15.23 -8.60
C LYS A 264 -27.05 -16.54 -8.82
N MET A 265 -28.29 -16.64 -8.35
CA MET A 265 -29.07 -17.89 -8.41
C MET A 265 -30.55 -17.61 -8.65
N TYR A 266 -31.30 -18.62 -9.11
CA TYR A 266 -32.75 -18.57 -9.24
C TYR A 266 -33.35 -19.85 -8.64
N ASP A 267 -34.35 -19.70 -7.77
CA ASP A 267 -35.09 -20.81 -7.18
C ASP A 267 -36.44 -20.95 -7.92
N PRO A 268 -36.65 -21.99 -8.74
CA PRO A 268 -37.89 -22.17 -9.50
C PRO A 268 -39.08 -22.60 -8.64
N LYS A 269 -38.86 -23.14 -7.42
CA LYS A 269 -39.95 -23.52 -6.52
C LYS A 269 -40.54 -22.29 -5.80
N ARG A 270 -39.69 -21.30 -5.54
CA ARG A 270 -40.05 -20.03 -4.87
C ARG A 270 -40.24 -18.86 -5.83
N ASN A 271 -39.81 -18.98 -7.09
CA ASN A 271 -39.81 -17.94 -8.12
C ASN A 271 -39.07 -16.65 -7.68
N ILE A 272 -37.91 -16.81 -7.05
CA ILE A 272 -37.07 -15.70 -6.54
C ILE A 272 -35.64 -15.80 -7.07
N SER A 273 -34.97 -14.65 -7.17
CA SER A 273 -33.59 -14.54 -7.68
C SER A 273 -32.65 -13.96 -6.64
N PHE A 274 -31.62 -14.71 -6.27
CA PHE A 274 -30.54 -14.26 -5.40
C PHE A 274 -29.50 -13.47 -6.19
N THR A 275 -29.10 -12.30 -5.70
CA THR A 275 -27.83 -11.66 -6.10
C THR A 275 -27.23 -10.89 -4.93
N LEU A 276 -25.90 -10.73 -4.92
CA LEU A 276 -25.17 -10.02 -3.84
C LEU A 276 -25.54 -8.53 -3.65
N LYS A 277 -26.29 -7.95 -4.59
CA LYS A 277 -26.73 -6.54 -4.57
C LYS A 277 -28.23 -6.37 -4.28
N SER A 278 -28.95 -7.47 -4.08
CA SER A 278 -30.39 -7.47 -3.80
C SER A 278 -30.64 -7.66 -2.30
N GLU A 279 -31.78 -7.17 -1.80
CA GLU A 279 -32.27 -7.49 -0.46
C GLU A 279 -32.48 -9.01 -0.25
N GLU A 280 -32.68 -9.77 -1.33
CA GLU A 280 -32.69 -11.25 -1.30
C GLU A 280 -31.39 -11.85 -0.73
N LYS A 281 -30.28 -11.11 -0.71
CA LYS A 281 -29.05 -11.53 -0.02
C LYS A 281 -29.29 -11.78 1.48
N PHE A 282 -30.27 -11.12 2.08
CA PHE A 282 -30.60 -11.21 3.51
C PHE A 282 -31.75 -12.19 3.82
N ASN A 283 -32.35 -12.81 2.81
CA ASN A 283 -33.43 -13.78 2.98
C ASN A 283 -32.86 -15.12 3.48
N PRO A 284 -33.20 -15.60 4.70
CA PRO A 284 -32.63 -16.82 5.27
C PRO A 284 -32.92 -18.09 4.45
N HIS A 285 -33.94 -18.08 3.59
CA HIS A 285 -34.31 -19.25 2.77
C HIS A 285 -33.22 -19.73 1.79
N TRP A 286 -32.23 -18.89 1.47
CA TRP A 286 -31.08 -19.26 0.65
C TRP A 286 -29.99 -20.02 1.42
N TYR A 287 -29.94 -19.85 2.74
CA TYR A 287 -28.84 -20.29 3.60
C TYR A 287 -29.25 -21.54 4.38
N GLN A 288 -28.81 -22.70 3.91
CA GLN A 288 -29.12 -24.01 4.52
C GLN A 288 -27.94 -24.54 5.34
N GLY A 289 -28.20 -25.54 6.20
CA GLY A 289 -27.19 -26.07 7.13
C GLY A 289 -26.96 -25.17 8.35
N GLN A 290 -25.84 -25.38 9.05
CA GLN A 290 -25.50 -24.67 10.28
C GLN A 290 -24.07 -24.12 10.21
N PRO A 291 -23.88 -22.80 10.10
CA PRO A 291 -22.55 -22.21 10.11
C PRO A 291 -21.90 -22.28 11.51
N ILE A 292 -20.57 -22.30 11.55
CA ILE A 292 -19.77 -22.56 12.76
C ILE A 292 -20.06 -21.60 13.91
N TRP A 293 -20.42 -20.35 13.64
CA TRP A 293 -20.81 -19.39 14.69
C TRP A 293 -22.07 -19.83 15.45
N LEU A 294 -23.09 -20.37 14.76
CA LEU A 294 -24.27 -20.93 15.43
C LEU A 294 -23.91 -22.23 16.17
N THR A 295 -23.09 -23.09 15.56
CA THR A 295 -22.59 -24.32 16.20
C THR A 295 -21.88 -24.02 17.52
N ALA A 296 -21.09 -22.94 17.58
CA ALA A 296 -20.41 -22.47 18.78
C ALA A 296 -21.39 -21.86 19.80
N MET A 297 -22.34 -21.04 19.35
CA MET A 297 -23.36 -20.40 20.20
C MET A 297 -24.29 -21.40 20.88
N TYR A 298 -24.73 -22.45 20.17
CA TYR A 298 -25.52 -23.53 20.79
C TYR A 298 -24.74 -24.37 21.81
N GLN A 299 -23.41 -24.26 21.82
CA GLN A 299 -22.52 -24.85 22.82
C GLN A 299 -22.04 -23.85 23.88
N GLY A 300 -22.69 -22.68 23.98
CA GLY A 300 -22.41 -21.66 25.00
C GLY A 300 -21.18 -20.80 24.75
N LEU A 301 -20.60 -20.84 23.54
CA LEU A 301 -19.48 -19.98 23.15
C LEU A 301 -19.99 -18.74 22.40
N LYS A 302 -19.33 -17.60 22.57
CA LYS A 302 -19.66 -16.39 21.81
C LYS A 302 -18.96 -16.39 20.45
N ALA A 303 -19.60 -15.81 19.44
CA ALA A 303 -19.07 -15.65 18.09
C ALA A 303 -19.14 -14.19 17.62
N GLY A 304 -18.02 -13.69 17.07
CA GLY A 304 -17.92 -12.39 16.43
C GLY A 304 -17.47 -12.52 14.98
N THR A 305 -18.15 -11.84 14.06
CA THR A 305 -17.90 -11.92 12.61
C THR A 305 -17.76 -10.54 11.98
N PHE A 306 -16.59 -10.21 11.46
CA PHE A 306 -16.39 -9.03 10.63
C PHE A 306 -16.42 -9.42 9.16
N PHE A 307 -17.56 -9.21 8.51
CA PHE A 307 -17.82 -9.56 7.10
C PHE A 307 -17.55 -11.03 6.72
N TRP A 308 -18.52 -11.91 6.96
CA TRP A 308 -18.54 -13.26 6.35
C TRP A 308 -19.83 -13.50 5.57
N PRO A 309 -19.82 -14.15 4.38
CA PRO A 309 -21.03 -14.54 3.68
C PRO A 309 -22.00 -15.33 4.57
N GLY A 310 -23.20 -14.79 4.79
CA GLY A 310 -24.23 -15.36 5.67
C GLY A 310 -24.15 -14.92 7.15
N SER A 311 -23.11 -14.19 7.59
CA SER A 311 -23.04 -13.72 8.98
C SER A 311 -23.96 -12.53 9.27
N ASP A 312 -24.32 -11.76 8.25
CA ASP A 312 -25.32 -10.70 8.32
C ASP A 312 -26.73 -11.16 7.93
N VAL A 313 -27.03 -12.46 8.15
CA VAL A 313 -28.31 -13.11 7.86
C VAL A 313 -28.77 -13.94 9.07
N ALA A 314 -30.07 -13.91 9.35
CA ALA A 314 -30.71 -14.66 10.44
C ALA A 314 -30.86 -16.17 10.12
N VAL A 315 -29.75 -16.87 9.91
CA VAL A 315 -29.74 -18.32 9.66
C VAL A 315 -30.30 -19.03 10.90
N ASN A 316 -31.27 -19.94 10.72
CA ASN A 316 -32.07 -20.53 11.81
C ASN A 316 -32.63 -19.47 12.80
N GLY A 317 -33.01 -18.29 12.29
CA GLY A 317 -33.55 -17.18 13.09
C GLY A 317 -32.53 -16.48 13.99
N THR A 318 -31.23 -16.78 13.86
CA THR A 318 -30.18 -16.35 14.79
C THR A 318 -29.03 -15.66 14.04
N PHE A 319 -28.44 -14.62 14.63
CA PHE A 319 -27.22 -13.95 14.16
C PHE A 319 -26.03 -14.31 15.08
N PRO A 320 -24.77 -14.14 14.64
CA PRO A 320 -23.62 -14.10 15.55
C PRO A 320 -23.84 -13.06 16.68
N ASN A 321 -23.22 -13.26 17.86
CA ASN A 321 -23.32 -12.31 18.98
C ASN A 321 -22.85 -10.90 18.59
N LEU A 322 -21.83 -10.82 17.73
CA LEU A 322 -21.37 -9.60 17.09
C LEU A 322 -21.25 -9.85 15.59
N TYR A 323 -21.92 -9.04 14.78
CA TYR A 323 -21.78 -9.10 13.33
C TYR A 323 -21.83 -7.70 12.72
N GLU A 324 -21.12 -7.54 11.60
CA GLU A 324 -21.20 -6.33 10.78
C GLU A 324 -21.92 -6.61 9.46
N LYS A 325 -22.81 -5.68 9.07
CA LYS A 325 -23.43 -5.71 7.74
C LYS A 325 -22.39 -5.37 6.69
N TYR A 326 -22.27 -6.19 5.65
CA TYR A 326 -21.23 -6.02 4.64
C TYR A 326 -21.26 -4.61 3.99
N ASN A 327 -20.17 -3.85 4.17
CA ASN A 327 -19.99 -2.54 3.57
C ASN A 327 -18.58 -2.42 2.96
N ARG A 328 -18.52 -2.33 1.62
CA ARG A 328 -17.28 -2.19 0.84
C ARG A 328 -16.44 -0.96 1.22
N TYR A 329 -17.07 0.10 1.69
CA TYR A 329 -16.39 1.38 1.97
C TYR A 329 -15.82 1.48 3.39
N VAL A 330 -16.01 0.44 4.20
CA VAL A 330 -15.36 0.35 5.51
C VAL A 330 -13.86 0.23 5.31
N ASN A 331 -13.15 1.23 5.80
CA ASN A 331 -11.70 1.26 5.92
C ASN A 331 -11.24 0.44 7.14
N SER A 332 -9.93 0.41 7.40
CA SER A 332 -9.34 -0.33 8.52
C SER A 332 -9.79 0.13 9.93
N TRP A 333 -10.61 1.18 10.05
CA TRP A 333 -11.08 1.73 11.34
C TRP A 333 -12.00 0.79 12.07
N VAL A 334 -13.12 0.52 11.43
CA VAL A 334 -14.16 -0.35 11.99
C VAL A 334 -13.59 -1.76 12.20
N LEU A 335 -12.65 -2.21 11.37
CA LEU A 335 -11.92 -3.48 11.54
C LEU A 335 -11.16 -3.55 12.88
N HIS A 336 -10.37 -2.52 13.22
CA HIS A 336 -9.55 -2.56 14.45
C HIS A 336 -10.41 -2.46 15.72
N GLU A 337 -11.39 -1.56 15.73
CA GLU A 337 -12.34 -1.42 16.84
C GLU A 337 -13.13 -2.70 17.05
N ASN A 338 -13.73 -3.27 15.99
CA ASN A 338 -14.59 -4.44 16.14
C ASN A 338 -13.86 -5.75 16.38
N VAL A 339 -12.61 -5.94 15.92
CA VAL A 339 -11.80 -7.10 16.33
C VAL A 339 -11.44 -6.99 17.82
N THR A 340 -11.14 -5.78 18.31
CA THR A 340 -10.88 -5.51 19.74
C THR A 340 -12.14 -5.74 20.58
N VAL A 341 -13.30 -5.26 20.12
CA VAL A 341 -14.60 -5.49 20.79
C VAL A 341 -15.00 -6.97 20.74
N ALA A 342 -14.79 -7.67 19.62
CA ALA A 342 -15.10 -9.08 19.51
C ALA A 342 -14.23 -9.95 20.43
N THR A 343 -12.93 -9.70 20.49
CA THR A 343 -12.02 -10.39 21.42
C THR A 343 -12.34 -10.07 22.88
N ALA A 344 -12.63 -8.81 23.22
CA ALA A 344 -13.03 -8.43 24.58
C ALA A 344 -14.38 -9.03 25.01
N GLN A 345 -15.37 -9.09 24.12
CA GLN A 345 -16.70 -9.62 24.47
C GLN A 345 -16.75 -11.15 24.50
N THR A 346 -15.89 -11.83 23.73
CA THR A 346 -15.78 -13.31 23.73
C THR A 346 -15.03 -13.88 24.93
N SER A 347 -14.31 -13.04 25.69
CA SER A 347 -13.53 -13.45 26.88
C SER A 347 -14.33 -13.44 28.20
N ALA A 348 -15.65 -13.27 28.15
CA ALA A 348 -16.54 -13.10 29.31
C ALA A 348 -17.69 -14.12 29.28
#